data_AF-A0A4Q4X7M4-F1
#
_entry.id   AF-A0A4Q4X7M4-F1
#
_cell.length_a   1.000
_cell.length_b   1.000
_cell.length_c   1.000
_cell.angle_alpha   90.00
_cell.angle_beta   90.00
_cell.angle_gamma   90.00
#
_symmetry.space_group_name_H-M   'P 1'
#
loop_
_entity.id
_entity.type
_entity.pdbx_description
1 polymer ?
#
loop_
_entity_poly.entity_id
_entity_poly.type
_entity_poly.pdbx_seq_one_letter_code
_entity_poly.pdbx_strand_id
1 'polypeptide(L)'
;MSNVADPAEVQETPSKSHKKRHRVLRPKKESPAEAETQIRYIVKMQYTDQDKAATALAPVFGLGADLIAGQRAQGLFKHRAFLEAFSEFADSCLEGRWDVPVADWFEVMKILGAQDKDSGPTESGASKGQSRNVNDYYARFLSSVMHDIRHPAKSTHLVYWVKEAGMEDGYWVLFHALMYLQLETMWDYRRHAPLKQRISHMLGR
;
A
#
# COMPACT_ATOMS: atom_id res chain seq x y z
N MET A 1 -9.70 49.45 60.10
CA MET A 1 -8.58 48.49 60.19
C MET A 1 -9.12 47.16 59.71
N SER A 2 -9.25 46.94 58.40
CA SER A 2 -8.18 46.43 57.51
C SER A 2 -7.55 45.15 58.06
N ASN A 3 -7.96 43.98 57.55
CA ASN A 3 -7.20 43.37 56.46
C ASN A 3 -8.05 42.34 55.68
N VAL A 4 -7.87 42.42 54.37
CA VAL A 4 -8.47 41.69 53.26
C VAL A 4 -7.39 40.77 52.69
N ALA A 5 -7.84 39.68 52.05
CA ALA A 5 -7.08 38.69 51.25
C ALA A 5 -6.18 37.74 52.07
N ASP A 6 -6.14 36.43 51.82
CA ASP A 6 -5.94 35.79 50.50
C ASP A 6 -6.82 34.53 50.23
N PRO A 7 -7.22 34.29 48.96
CA PRO A 7 -7.88 33.06 48.53
C PRO A 7 -6.87 31.93 48.26
N ALA A 8 -7.29 30.71 48.58
CA ALA A 8 -6.57 29.48 48.32
C ALA A 8 -6.22 29.35 46.83
N GLU A 9 -4.92 29.20 46.58
CA GLU A 9 -4.30 28.92 45.29
C GLU A 9 -4.79 27.56 44.78
N VAL A 10 -5.78 27.60 43.88
CA VAL A 10 -6.21 26.42 43.12
C VAL A 10 -5.07 26.06 42.18
N GLN A 11 -4.29 25.04 42.54
CA GLN A 11 -3.35 24.39 41.64
C GLN A 11 -4.15 23.74 40.51
N GLU A 12 -4.33 24.46 39.42
CA GLU A 12 -4.66 23.88 38.11
C GLU A 12 -3.51 22.97 37.70
N THR A 13 -3.64 21.68 37.97
CA THR A 13 -2.82 20.67 37.33
C THR A 13 -2.99 20.82 35.81
N PRO A 14 -1.93 21.07 35.03
CA PRO A 14 -2.06 21.16 33.60
C PRO A 14 -2.51 19.79 33.09
N SER A 15 -3.76 19.74 32.64
CA SER A 15 -4.32 18.66 31.85
C SER A 15 -3.31 18.33 30.77
N LYS A 16 -2.67 17.16 30.90
CA LYS A 16 -1.79 16.61 29.87
C LYS A 16 -2.66 16.39 28.65
N SER A 17 -2.70 17.41 27.78
CA SER A 17 -3.15 17.25 26.42
C SER A 17 -2.28 16.14 25.83
N HIS A 18 -2.85 14.93 25.77
CA HIS A 18 -2.34 13.86 24.94
C HIS A 18 -2.43 14.39 23.51
N LYS A 19 -1.40 15.13 23.08
CA LYS A 19 -1.11 15.35 21.68
C LYS A 19 -1.08 13.96 21.08
N LYS A 20 -2.13 13.59 20.35
CA LYS A 20 -2.15 12.41 19.51
C LYS A 20 -0.91 12.54 18.63
N ARG A 21 0.16 11.84 18.98
CA ARG A 21 1.31 11.70 18.09
C ARG A 21 0.74 10.96 16.89
N HIS A 22 0.37 11.71 15.84
CA HIS A 22 0.16 11.12 14.53
C HIS A 22 1.41 10.28 14.29
N ARG A 23 1.25 8.95 14.25
CA ARG A 23 2.37 8.07 13.91
C ARG A 23 2.65 8.37 12.45
N VAL A 24 3.66 9.21 12.22
CA VAL A 24 4.05 9.64 10.88
C VAL A 24 4.59 8.41 10.16
N LEU A 25 3.82 7.90 9.21
CA LEU A 25 4.33 6.93 8.26
C LEU A 25 5.42 7.60 7.45
N ARG A 26 6.52 6.88 7.21
CA ARG A 26 7.61 7.35 6.35
C ARG A 26 7.96 6.25 5.36
N PRO A 27 7.04 5.91 4.44
CA PRO A 27 7.34 4.90 3.43
C PRO A 27 8.56 5.34 2.63
N LYS A 28 9.26 4.39 2.01
CA LYS A 28 10.42 4.70 1.18
C LYS A 28 9.99 5.42 -0.10
N LYS A 29 9.99 6.75 -0.05
CA LYS A 29 9.63 7.65 -1.17
C LYS A 29 10.84 8.17 -1.94
N GLU A 30 11.95 8.34 -1.22
CA GLU A 30 13.15 9.06 -1.71
C GLU A 30 13.88 8.27 -2.81
N SER A 31 13.69 6.95 -2.85
CA SER A 31 14.24 6.06 -3.88
C SER A 31 13.29 4.86 -4.14
N PRO A 32 12.37 4.96 -5.12
CA PRO A 32 11.54 3.82 -5.52
C PRO A 32 12.38 2.60 -5.94
N ALA A 33 13.55 2.81 -6.53
CA ALA A 33 14.48 1.74 -6.91
C ALA A 33 15.04 0.97 -5.70
N GLU A 34 15.32 1.66 -4.59
CA GLU A 34 15.74 0.99 -3.35
C GLU A 34 14.60 0.18 -2.73
N ALA A 35 13.38 0.71 -2.73
CA ALA A 35 12.21 -0.02 -2.26
C ALA A 35 11.97 -1.28 -3.09
N GLU A 36 12.04 -1.16 -4.42
CA GLU A 36 11.94 -2.30 -5.34
C GLU A 36 13.02 -3.34 -5.07
N THR A 37 14.27 -2.92 -4.89
CA THR A 37 15.39 -3.82 -4.57
C THR A 37 15.12 -4.61 -3.29
N GLN A 38 14.60 -3.95 -2.25
CA GLN A 38 14.26 -4.61 -0.98
C GLN A 38 13.08 -5.56 -1.12
N ILE A 39 12.04 -5.18 -1.84
CA ILE A 39 10.88 -6.02 -2.10
C ILE A 39 11.30 -7.27 -2.88
N ARG A 40 12.11 -7.12 -3.93
CA ARG A 40 12.66 -8.26 -4.69
C ARG A 40 13.50 -9.19 -3.81
N TYR A 41 14.28 -8.63 -2.89
CA TYR A 41 15.02 -9.43 -1.90
C TYR A 41 14.06 -10.22 -0.99
N ILE A 42 13.00 -9.59 -0.47
CA ILE A 42 11.99 -10.26 0.37
C ILE A 42 11.30 -11.39 -0.39
N VAL A 43 10.91 -11.19 -1.65
CA VAL A 43 10.34 -12.25 -2.50
C VAL A 43 11.32 -13.40 -2.68
N LYS A 44 12.62 -13.11 -2.89
CA LYS A 44 13.67 -14.12 -3.03
C LYS A 44 13.87 -14.96 -1.76
N MET A 45 13.54 -14.43 -0.58
CA MET A 45 13.63 -15.18 0.68
C MET A 45 12.58 -16.29 0.80
N GLN A 46 11.53 -16.29 -0.04
CA GLN A 46 10.51 -17.35 -0.10
C GLN A 46 9.95 -17.70 1.28
N TYR A 47 9.48 -16.68 2.01
CA TYR A 47 8.82 -16.91 3.28
C TYR A 47 7.63 -17.85 3.08
N THR A 48 7.64 -18.99 3.79
CA THR A 48 6.52 -19.94 3.78
C THR A 48 5.28 -19.43 4.51
N ASP A 49 5.45 -18.35 5.27
CA ASP A 49 4.44 -17.72 6.09
C ASP A 49 4.29 -16.25 5.68
N GLN A 50 3.11 -15.91 5.16
CA GLN A 50 2.78 -14.54 4.73
C GLN A 50 2.92 -13.53 5.87
N ASP A 51 2.72 -13.95 7.13
CA ASP A 51 2.89 -13.05 8.28
C ASP A 51 4.35 -12.65 8.50
N LYS A 52 5.31 -13.50 8.10
CA LYS A 52 6.75 -13.18 8.11
C LYS A 52 7.13 -12.26 6.96
N ALA A 53 6.59 -12.49 5.76
CA ALA A 53 6.79 -11.59 4.63
C ALA A 53 6.26 -10.18 4.94
N ALA A 54 5.04 -10.09 5.48
CA ALA A 54 4.45 -8.82 5.92
C ALA A 54 5.32 -8.11 6.96
N THR A 55 5.89 -8.85 7.92
CA THR A 55 6.83 -8.29 8.91
C THR A 55 8.10 -7.75 8.26
N ALA A 56 8.66 -8.46 7.28
CA ALA A 56 9.84 -8.01 6.53
C ALA A 56 9.56 -6.77 5.66
N LEU A 57 8.30 -6.57 5.23
CA LEU A 57 7.87 -5.41 4.45
C LEU A 57 7.57 -4.17 5.31
N ALA A 58 7.31 -4.32 6.61
CA ALA A 58 6.96 -3.21 7.50
C ALA A 58 7.95 -2.02 7.45
N PRO A 59 9.28 -2.22 7.38
CA PRO A 59 10.23 -1.13 7.20
C PRO A 59 10.07 -0.39 5.85
N VAL A 60 9.73 -1.10 4.78
CA VAL A 60 9.51 -0.51 3.44
C VAL A 60 8.27 0.40 3.46
N PHE A 61 7.24 -0.01 4.21
CA PHE A 61 6.03 0.78 4.44
C PHE A 61 6.23 1.96 5.40
N GLY A 62 7.43 2.12 5.98
CA GLY A 62 7.71 3.19 6.93
C GLY A 62 7.07 3.00 8.29
N LEU A 63 6.73 1.75 8.64
CA LEU A 63 6.14 1.40 9.93
C LEU A 63 7.18 1.16 11.03
N GLY A 64 8.43 0.93 10.63
CA GLY A 64 9.52 0.48 11.50
C GLY A 64 9.76 -1.02 11.40
N ALA A 65 10.64 -1.55 12.26
CA ALA A 65 11.06 -2.96 12.28
C ALA A 65 10.63 -3.69 13.57
N ASP A 66 9.79 -3.07 14.39
CA ASP A 66 9.30 -3.68 15.63
C ASP A 66 8.12 -4.64 15.40
N LEU A 67 7.76 -5.39 16.45
CA LEU A 67 6.65 -6.36 16.40
C LEU A 67 5.30 -5.70 16.02
N ILE A 68 5.07 -4.48 16.50
CA ILE A 68 3.82 -3.75 16.23
C ILE A 68 3.76 -3.33 14.76
N ALA A 69 4.89 -2.92 14.19
CA ALA A 69 5.04 -2.62 12.77
C ALA A 69 4.73 -3.86 11.91
N GLY A 70 5.23 -5.02 12.31
CA GLY A 70 4.92 -6.29 11.65
C GLY A 70 3.43 -6.63 11.69
N GLN A 71 2.81 -6.56 12.87
CA GLN A 71 1.36 -6.80 13.01
C GLN A 71 0.50 -5.84 12.18
N ARG A 72 0.93 -4.59 12.04
CA ARG A 72 0.24 -3.60 11.19
C ARG A 72 0.35 -3.92 9.71
N ALA A 73 1.53 -4.34 9.25
CA ALA A 73 1.71 -4.77 7.88
C ALA A 73 0.87 -6.02 7.59
N GLN A 74 0.81 -6.99 8.51
CA GLN A 74 -0.07 -8.16 8.40
C GLN A 74 -1.56 -7.76 8.27
N GLY A 75 -1.99 -6.75 9.04
CA GLY A 75 -3.36 -6.23 8.97
C GLY A 75 -3.76 -5.73 7.57
N LEU A 76 -2.80 -5.20 6.78
CA LEU A 76 -3.04 -4.79 5.40
C LEU A 76 -3.33 -6.01 4.50
N PHE A 77 -2.50 -7.04 4.56
CA PHE A 77 -2.67 -8.26 3.75
C PHE A 77 -3.87 -9.10 4.14
N LYS A 78 -4.43 -8.90 5.33
CA LYS A 78 -5.68 -9.53 5.78
C LYS A 78 -6.93 -8.69 5.44
N HIS A 79 -6.76 -7.49 4.87
CA HIS A 79 -7.87 -6.60 4.57
C HIS A 79 -8.62 -7.04 3.31
N ARG A 80 -9.94 -7.26 3.44
CA ARG A 80 -10.78 -7.74 2.34
C ARG A 80 -10.69 -6.89 1.07
N ALA A 81 -10.85 -5.57 1.19
CA ALA A 81 -10.79 -4.69 0.01
C ALA A 81 -9.42 -4.72 -0.68
N PHE A 82 -8.35 -4.93 0.08
CA PHE A 82 -7.00 -5.03 -0.48
C PHE A 82 -6.83 -6.34 -1.26
N LEU A 83 -7.29 -7.46 -0.69
CA LEU A 83 -7.26 -8.77 -1.34
C LEU A 83 -8.18 -8.86 -2.56
N GLU A 84 -9.40 -8.32 -2.50
CA GLU A 84 -10.32 -8.30 -3.63
C GLU A 84 -9.77 -7.46 -4.79
N ALA A 85 -9.24 -6.27 -4.50
CA ALA A 85 -8.60 -5.44 -5.51
C ALA A 85 -7.35 -6.12 -6.10
N PHE A 86 -6.60 -6.88 -5.28
CA PHE A 86 -5.45 -7.62 -5.77
C PHE A 86 -5.86 -8.78 -6.66
N SER A 87 -6.90 -9.53 -6.32
CA SER A 87 -7.44 -10.60 -7.18
C SER A 87 -7.81 -10.05 -8.55
N GLU A 88 -8.52 -8.92 -8.60
CA GLU A 88 -8.88 -8.27 -9.86
C GLU A 88 -7.62 -7.83 -10.66
N PHE A 89 -6.62 -7.28 -9.97
CA PHE A 89 -5.34 -6.93 -10.59
C PHE A 89 -4.64 -8.17 -11.16
N ALA A 90 -4.57 -9.27 -10.42
CA ALA A 90 -3.91 -10.49 -10.86
C ALA A 90 -4.61 -11.10 -12.09
N ASP A 91 -5.94 -11.11 -12.09
CA ASP A 91 -6.74 -11.64 -13.19
C ASP A 91 -6.64 -10.77 -14.45
N SER A 92 -6.63 -9.44 -14.30
CA SER A 92 -6.68 -8.51 -15.42
C SER A 92 -5.31 -8.09 -15.96
N CYS A 93 -4.31 -7.96 -15.07
CA CYS A 93 -2.98 -7.46 -15.41
C CYS A 93 -1.97 -8.59 -15.57
N LEU A 94 -1.95 -9.57 -14.65
CA LEU A 94 -0.95 -10.63 -14.70
C LEU A 94 -1.38 -11.75 -15.65
N GLU A 95 -2.60 -12.28 -15.49
CA GLU A 95 -3.18 -13.29 -16.40
C GLU A 95 -2.24 -14.49 -16.63
N GLY A 96 -1.62 -15.00 -15.55
CA GLY A 96 -0.66 -16.11 -15.62
C GLY A 96 0.73 -15.73 -16.19
N ARG A 97 0.95 -14.49 -16.61
CA ARG A 97 2.24 -14.00 -17.11
C ARG A 97 3.19 -13.69 -15.96
N TRP A 98 4.48 -13.96 -16.15
CA TRP A 98 5.53 -13.76 -15.13
C TRP A 98 6.62 -12.78 -15.55
N ASP A 99 6.41 -12.05 -16.64
CA ASP A 99 7.31 -11.06 -17.22
C ASP A 99 6.68 -9.67 -17.31
N VAL A 100 5.55 -9.47 -16.64
CA VAL A 100 4.89 -8.18 -16.55
C VAL A 100 5.80 -7.22 -15.77
N PRO A 101 6.16 -6.04 -16.34
CA PRO A 101 7.00 -5.08 -15.65
C PRO A 101 6.30 -4.57 -14.38
N VAL A 102 7.08 -4.17 -13.39
CA VAL A 102 6.56 -3.39 -12.25
C VAL A 102 6.22 -2.00 -12.76
N ALA A 103 5.17 -1.38 -12.20
CA ALA A 103 4.76 -0.04 -12.59
C ALA A 103 5.81 1.02 -12.25
N ASP A 104 5.85 2.10 -13.04
CA ASP A 104 6.60 3.30 -12.71
C ASP A 104 5.77 4.18 -11.77
N TRP A 105 6.35 4.54 -10.62
CA TRP A 105 5.65 5.32 -9.60
C TRP A 105 5.20 6.70 -10.11
N PHE A 106 6.06 7.40 -10.85
CA PHE A 106 5.76 8.78 -11.28
C PHE A 106 4.63 8.80 -12.31
N GLU A 107 4.61 7.85 -13.25
CA GLU A 107 3.51 7.68 -14.19
C GLU A 107 2.21 7.29 -13.48
N VAL A 108 2.26 6.39 -12.49
CA VAL A 108 1.08 6.03 -11.68
C VAL A 108 0.51 7.26 -10.96
N MET A 109 1.36 8.08 -10.33
CA MET A 109 0.92 9.29 -9.63
C MET A 109 0.37 10.36 -10.57
N LYS A 110 0.92 10.47 -11.79
CA LYS A 110 0.39 11.35 -12.83
C LYS A 110 -1.03 10.92 -13.23
N ILE A 111 -1.28 9.62 -13.37
CA ILE A 111 -2.62 9.07 -13.67
C ILE A 111 -3.58 9.39 -12.51
N LEU A 112 -3.18 9.12 -11.26
CA LEU A 112 -3.99 9.43 -10.08
C LEU A 112 -4.32 10.93 -9.98
N GLY A 113 -3.33 11.80 -10.19
CA GLY A 113 -3.53 13.25 -10.16
C GLY A 113 -4.37 13.81 -11.31
N ALA A 114 -4.44 13.12 -12.45
CA ALA A 114 -5.34 13.47 -13.54
C ALA A 114 -6.79 13.07 -13.20
N GLN A 115 -7.00 11.90 -12.60
CA GLN A 115 -8.32 11.42 -12.17
C GLN A 115 -8.96 12.34 -11.12
N ASP A 116 -8.16 12.91 -10.21
CA ASP A 116 -8.65 13.88 -9.22
C ASP A 116 -9.11 15.21 -9.86
N LYS A 117 -8.50 15.63 -10.97
CA LYS A 117 -8.84 16.87 -11.69
C LYS A 117 -10.03 16.74 -12.62
N ASP A 118 -10.27 15.55 -13.15
CA ASP A 118 -11.39 15.23 -14.04
C ASP A 118 -12.67 14.79 -13.28
N SER A 119 -12.73 14.98 -11.96
CA SER A 119 -13.86 14.63 -11.09
C SER A 119 -15.09 15.54 -11.24
N GLY A 120 -15.49 15.82 -12.49
CA GLY A 120 -16.90 15.95 -12.85
C GLY A 120 -17.55 14.55 -12.90
N PRO A 121 -18.90 14.45 -12.86
CA PRO A 121 -19.56 13.15 -12.82
C PRO A 121 -19.50 12.51 -14.20
N THR A 122 -18.40 11.84 -14.52
CA THR A 122 -18.32 11.01 -15.71
C THR A 122 -18.82 9.62 -15.34
N GLU A 123 -20.03 9.35 -15.79
CA GLU A 123 -20.65 8.04 -15.82
C GLU A 123 -19.65 6.96 -16.24
N SER A 124 -19.82 5.78 -15.65
CA SER A 124 -19.23 4.49 -16.02
C SER A 124 -19.06 4.33 -17.54
N GLY A 125 -17.94 4.84 -18.05
CA GLY A 125 -17.50 4.69 -19.42
C GLY A 125 -16.12 4.10 -19.39
N ALA A 126 -16.04 2.78 -19.21
CA ALA A 126 -14.82 2.07 -19.54
C ALA A 126 -14.48 2.39 -21.00
N SER A 127 -13.47 3.23 -21.22
CA SER A 127 -12.85 3.45 -22.52
C SER A 127 -12.22 2.12 -22.95
N LYS A 128 -13.04 1.28 -23.59
CA LYS A 128 -12.61 0.12 -24.38
C LYS A 128 -11.71 0.65 -25.49
N GLY A 129 -10.39 0.54 -25.35
CA GLY A 129 -9.50 0.82 -26.47
C GLY A 129 -8.04 1.09 -26.17
N GLN A 130 -7.69 1.57 -24.96
CA GLN A 130 -6.28 1.63 -24.59
C GLN A 130 -5.86 0.26 -24.04
N SER A 131 -4.84 -0.35 -24.64
CA SER A 131 -4.11 -1.44 -24.00
C SER A 131 -3.64 -0.92 -22.65
N ARG A 132 -4.37 -1.26 -21.58
CA ARG A 132 -4.06 -0.77 -20.24
C ARG A 132 -2.68 -1.26 -19.88
N ASN A 133 -1.75 -0.33 -19.72
CA ASN A 133 -0.41 -0.66 -19.30
C ASN A 133 -0.42 -0.96 -17.79
N VAL A 134 0.67 -1.50 -17.24
CA VAL A 134 0.72 -1.84 -15.81
C VAL A 134 0.49 -0.63 -14.89
N ASN A 135 0.86 0.59 -15.32
CA ASN A 135 0.67 1.80 -14.54
C ASN A 135 -0.81 2.12 -14.35
N ASP A 136 -1.64 1.92 -15.38
CA ASP A 136 -3.10 2.11 -15.29
C ASP A 136 -3.72 1.16 -14.26
N TYR A 137 -3.27 -0.09 -14.24
CA TYR A 137 -3.74 -1.09 -13.29
C TYR A 137 -3.33 -0.75 -11.86
N TYR A 138 -2.08 -0.30 -11.65
CA TYR A 138 -1.64 0.20 -10.35
C TYR A 138 -2.47 1.40 -9.89
N ALA A 139 -2.66 2.41 -10.73
CA ALA A 139 -3.45 3.59 -10.39
C ALA A 139 -4.88 3.21 -9.99
N ARG A 140 -5.53 2.31 -10.74
CA ARG A 140 -6.87 1.82 -10.40
C ARG A 140 -6.91 1.08 -9.07
N PHE A 141 -5.95 0.19 -8.83
CA PHE A 141 -5.83 -0.54 -7.58
C PHE A 141 -5.69 0.43 -6.41
N LEU A 142 -4.74 1.37 -6.51
CA LEU A 142 -4.45 2.36 -5.47
C LEU A 142 -5.67 3.22 -5.14
N SER A 143 -6.34 3.76 -6.17
CA SER A 143 -7.54 4.58 -6.01
C SER A 143 -8.69 3.80 -5.36
N SER A 144 -8.97 2.59 -5.85
CA SER A 144 -10.04 1.71 -5.33
C SER A 144 -9.81 1.36 -3.85
N VAL A 145 -8.60 0.90 -3.51
CA VAL A 145 -8.27 0.50 -2.14
C VAL A 145 -8.27 1.70 -1.20
N MET A 146 -7.72 2.86 -1.62
CA MET A 146 -7.76 4.06 -0.79
C MET A 146 -9.18 4.57 -0.56
N HIS A 147 -10.04 4.51 -1.57
CA HIS A 147 -11.45 4.84 -1.43
C HIS A 147 -12.12 3.95 -0.38
N ASP A 148 -11.97 2.63 -0.49
CA ASP A 148 -12.60 1.68 0.43
C ASP A 148 -12.04 1.76 1.87
N ILE A 149 -10.73 1.94 2.04
CA ILE A 149 -10.11 2.08 3.37
C ILE A 149 -10.60 3.34 4.08
N ARG A 150 -10.82 4.43 3.34
CA ARG A 150 -11.24 5.71 3.90
C ARG A 150 -12.74 5.81 4.08
N HIS A 151 -13.54 5.03 3.35
CA HIS A 151 -15.00 5.07 3.47
C HIS A 151 -15.48 4.48 4.81
N PRO A 152 -16.19 5.26 5.67
CA PRO A 152 -16.50 4.85 7.04
C PRO A 152 -17.30 3.55 7.16
N ALA A 153 -18.18 3.25 6.21
CA ALA A 153 -19.03 2.06 6.23
C ALA A 153 -18.28 0.75 5.91
N LYS A 154 -17.08 0.84 5.31
CA LYS A 154 -16.27 -0.32 4.89
C LYS A 154 -14.92 -0.41 5.61
N SER A 155 -14.56 0.62 6.37
CA SER A 155 -13.27 0.74 7.03
C SER A 155 -13.20 -0.14 8.28
N THR A 156 -12.39 -1.19 8.24
CA THR A 156 -12.08 -2.00 9.43
C THR A 156 -10.93 -1.37 10.22
N HIS A 157 -10.87 -1.60 11.54
CA HIS A 157 -9.79 -1.09 12.40
C HIS A 157 -8.39 -1.60 12.01
N LEU A 158 -8.30 -2.68 11.22
CA LEU A 158 -7.05 -3.36 10.88
C LEU A 158 -6.08 -2.51 10.03
N VAL A 159 -6.59 -1.49 9.32
CA VAL A 159 -5.78 -0.61 8.45
C VAL A 159 -5.94 0.87 8.81
N TYR A 160 -6.34 1.15 10.06
CA TYR A 160 -6.54 2.50 10.58
C TYR A 160 -5.32 3.41 10.37
N TRP A 161 -4.12 2.84 10.36
CA TRP A 161 -2.88 3.59 10.12
C TRP A 161 -2.73 4.12 8.69
N VAL A 162 -3.22 3.41 7.66
CA VAL A 162 -3.26 3.92 6.27
C VAL A 162 -4.31 5.02 6.12
N LYS A 163 -5.43 4.88 6.85
CA LYS A 163 -6.50 5.89 6.89
C LYS A 163 -6.02 7.21 7.49
N GLU A 164 -5.28 7.15 8.59
CA GLU A 164 -4.72 8.32 9.28
C GLU A 164 -3.47 8.90 8.61
N ALA A 165 -2.91 8.19 7.63
CA ALA A 165 -1.77 8.67 6.87
C ALA A 165 -2.15 9.84 5.96
N GLY A 166 -1.15 10.65 5.58
CA GLY A 166 -1.29 11.52 4.42
C GLY A 166 -1.71 10.68 3.19
N MET A 167 -2.49 11.27 2.28
CA MET A 167 -2.99 10.54 1.11
C MET A 167 -1.84 9.93 0.28
N GLU A 168 -0.78 10.70 0.07
CA GLU A 168 0.41 10.26 -0.64
C GLU A 168 1.14 9.12 0.09
N ASP A 169 1.28 9.18 1.43
CA ASP A 169 1.89 8.10 2.22
C ASP A 169 1.09 6.79 2.06
N GLY A 170 -0.24 6.89 2.09
CA GLY A 170 -1.13 5.75 1.86
C GLY A 170 -0.92 5.13 0.48
N TYR A 171 -0.83 5.95 -0.57
CA TYR A 171 -0.55 5.44 -1.92
C TYR A 171 0.81 4.75 -2.02
N TRP A 172 1.86 5.31 -1.41
CA TRP A 172 3.18 4.68 -1.41
C TRP A 172 3.18 3.31 -0.73
N VAL A 173 2.51 3.19 0.41
CA VAL A 173 2.38 1.91 1.12
C VAL A 173 1.68 0.87 0.24
N LEU A 174 0.54 1.25 -0.34
CA LEU A 174 -0.24 0.35 -1.19
C LEU A 174 0.51 -0.03 -2.48
N PHE A 175 1.30 0.89 -3.03
CA PHE A 175 2.12 0.65 -4.21
C PHE A 175 3.21 -0.38 -3.92
N HIS A 176 3.93 -0.22 -2.80
CA HIS A 176 4.95 -1.18 -2.36
C HIS A 176 4.33 -2.55 -2.04
N ALA A 177 3.14 -2.57 -1.44
CA ALA A 177 2.43 -3.81 -1.15
C ALA A 177 1.96 -4.52 -2.43
N LEU A 178 1.43 -3.78 -3.41
CA LEU A 178 1.05 -4.34 -4.71
C LEU A 178 2.26 -4.85 -5.48
N MET A 179 3.38 -4.13 -5.45
CA MET A 179 4.64 -4.57 -6.05
C MET A 179 5.10 -5.90 -5.49
N TYR A 180 5.05 -6.07 -4.16
CA TYR A 180 5.37 -7.34 -3.52
C TYR A 180 4.48 -8.47 -4.06
N LEU A 181 3.16 -8.28 -4.04
CA LEU A 181 2.21 -9.32 -4.47
C LEU A 181 2.32 -9.66 -5.95
N GLN A 182 2.54 -8.66 -6.81
CA GLN A 182 2.83 -8.88 -8.23
C GLN A 182 4.06 -9.78 -8.40
N LEU A 183 5.17 -9.42 -7.74
CA LEU A 183 6.42 -10.16 -7.88
C LEU A 183 6.33 -11.58 -7.32
N GLU A 184 5.67 -11.76 -6.18
CA GLU A 184 5.38 -13.07 -5.59
C GLU A 184 4.53 -13.94 -6.53
N THR A 185 3.44 -13.38 -7.05
CA THR A 185 2.53 -14.10 -7.96
C THR A 185 3.20 -14.48 -9.28
N MET A 186 3.95 -13.56 -9.88
CA MET A 186 4.73 -13.86 -11.08
C MET A 186 5.79 -14.93 -10.84
N TRP A 187 6.43 -14.90 -9.67
CA TRP A 187 7.37 -15.96 -9.28
C TRP A 187 6.67 -17.32 -9.21
N ASP A 188 5.49 -17.38 -8.60
CA ASP A 188 4.70 -18.60 -8.51
C ASP A 188 4.25 -19.10 -9.88
N TYR A 189 3.77 -18.23 -10.76
CA TYR A 189 3.44 -18.59 -12.14
C TYR A 189 4.64 -19.18 -12.87
N ARG A 190 5.81 -18.54 -12.77
CA ARG A 190 7.05 -19.05 -13.38
C ARG A 190 7.44 -20.42 -12.82
N ARG A 191 7.29 -20.63 -11.51
CA ARG A 191 7.63 -21.90 -10.84
C ARG A 191 6.77 -23.05 -11.33
N HIS A 192 5.48 -22.80 -11.53
CA HIS A 192 4.50 -23.81 -11.96
C HIS A 192 4.39 -23.95 -13.49
N ALA A 193 5.03 -23.06 -14.26
CA ALA A 193 5.06 -23.16 -15.70
C ALA A 193 5.80 -24.42 -16.21
N PRO A 194 5.30 -25.08 -17.28
CA PRO A 194 6.02 -26.13 -17.98
C PRO A 194 7.45 -25.74 -18.34
N LEU A 195 8.41 -26.68 -18.23
CA LEU A 195 9.82 -26.42 -18.51
C LEU A 195 10.05 -25.85 -19.92
N LYS A 196 9.29 -26.34 -20.91
CA LYS A 196 9.34 -25.84 -22.30
C LYS A 196 9.02 -24.35 -22.39
N GLN A 197 7.98 -23.90 -21.69
CA GLN A 197 7.61 -22.48 -21.68
C GLN A 197 8.67 -21.62 -20.99
N ARG A 198 9.23 -22.09 -19.87
CA ARG A 198 10.34 -21.41 -19.18
C ARG A 198 11.58 -21.24 -20.08
N ILE A 199 11.95 -22.28 -20.83
CA ILE A 199 13.09 -22.24 -21.75
C ILE A 199 12.82 -21.32 -22.94
N SER A 200 11.62 -21.40 -23.55
CA SER A 200 11.22 -20.53 -24.66
C SER A 200 11.34 -19.06 -24.27
N HIS A 201 10.81 -18.73 -23.08
CA HIS A 201 10.84 -17.39 -22.51
C HIS A 201 12.27 -16.86 -22.29
N MET A 202 13.19 -17.68 -21.75
CA MET A 202 14.60 -17.30 -21.59
C MET A 202 15.34 -17.09 -22.92
N LEU A 203 14.91 -17.76 -23.98
CA LEU A 203 15.53 -17.67 -25.30
C LEU A 203 14.91 -16.58 -26.19
N GLY A 204 13.91 -15.84 -25.69
CA GLY A 204 13.17 -14.84 -26.46
C GLY A 204 12.45 -15.43 -27.69
N ARG A 205 12.03 -16.69 -27.60
CA ARG A 205 11.36 -17.44 -28.68
C ARG A 205 9.94 -17.79 -28.32
#